data_AF-A0A0F9J3Y8-F1
#
_entry.id   AF-A0A0F9J3Y8-F1
#
_cell.length_a   1.000
_cell.length_b   1.000
_cell.length_c   1.000
_cell.angle_alpha   90.00
_cell.angle_beta   90.00
_cell.angle_gamma   90.00
#
_symmetry.space_group_name_H-M   'P 1'
#
loop_
_entity.id
_entity.type
_entity.pdbx_description
1 polymer ?
#
loop_
_entity_poly.entity_id
_entity_poly.type
_entity_poly.pdbx_seq_one_letter_code
_entity_poly.pdbx_strand_id
1 'polypeptide(L)'
;MVLRGERISNDPDLLDNIQAWYENNYNTCLLHSNLAFPLLKALSKAGDKLALKVFKDEIAKRIHSCYPPVILFLIKNGYLEFLNQEEKTTLFKSGEVLEKLLNAVLEVEEYPYKTIVEEIFDILIKKHNLSKLVEI
;
A
#
# COMPACT_ATOMS: atom_id res chain seq x y z
N MET A 1 20.66 36.18 -0.91
CA MET A 1 21.69 35.14 -0.67
C MET A 1 21.53 34.71 0.77
N VAL A 2 20.84 33.59 1.03
CA VAL A 2 20.59 33.13 2.40
C VAL A 2 21.84 32.36 2.85
N LEU A 3 22.53 32.88 3.85
CA LEU A 3 23.64 32.23 4.52
C LEU A 3 23.09 31.00 5.26
N ARG A 4 23.29 29.81 4.69
CA ARG A 4 23.09 28.57 5.43
C ARG A 4 24.17 28.52 6.49
N GLY A 5 23.76 28.57 7.76
CA GLY A 5 24.66 28.38 8.90
C GLY A 5 25.46 27.09 8.74
N GLU A 6 26.76 27.19 9.02
CA GLU A 6 27.70 26.08 8.95
C GLU A 6 27.21 24.92 9.83
N ARG A 7 26.91 23.78 9.18
CA ARG A 7 26.40 22.58 9.86
C ARG A 7 27.57 21.82 10.50
N ILE A 8 27.42 21.55 11.80
CA ILE A 8 28.41 20.89 12.66
C ILE A 8 28.19 19.37 12.78
N SER A 9 27.33 18.78 11.96
CA SER A 9 27.04 17.33 11.95
C SER A 9 26.98 16.82 10.51
N ASN A 10 27.66 15.69 10.24
CA ASN A 10 27.63 14.98 8.95
C ASN A 10 26.38 14.09 8.78
N ASP A 11 25.42 14.14 9.69
CA ASP A 11 24.19 13.35 9.63
C ASP A 11 23.12 14.12 8.82
N PRO A 12 22.56 13.57 7.73
CA PRO A 12 21.54 14.27 6.96
C PRO A 12 20.28 14.52 7.81
N ASP A 13 19.92 15.80 7.96
CA ASP A 13 18.71 16.20 8.68
C ASP A 13 17.45 15.62 8.00
N LEU A 14 16.40 15.33 8.77
CA LEU A 14 15.08 14.90 8.26
C LEU A 14 14.56 15.79 7.11
N LEU A 15 14.89 17.08 7.14
CA LEU A 15 14.53 18.05 6.10
C LEU A 15 15.17 17.71 4.75
N ASP A 16 16.44 17.28 4.76
CA ASP A 16 17.20 16.92 3.56
C ASP A 16 16.66 15.60 2.98
N ASN A 17 16.23 14.66 3.82
CA ASN A 17 15.60 13.41 3.38
C ASN A 17 14.21 13.65 2.74
N ILE A 18 13.38 14.53 3.29
CA ILE A 18 12.08 14.89 2.70
C ILE A 18 12.28 15.63 1.37
N GLN A 19 13.27 16.53 1.30
CA GLN A 19 13.58 17.23 0.07
C GLN A 19 14.08 16.27 -1.02
N ALA A 20 15.03 15.38 -0.70
CA ALA A 20 15.49 14.36 -1.63
C ALA A 20 14.35 13.43 -2.07
N TRP A 21 13.45 13.06 -1.16
CA TRP A 21 12.26 12.27 -1.45
C TRP A 21 11.34 12.97 -2.46
N TYR A 22 11.06 14.26 -2.29
CA TYR A 22 10.26 15.06 -3.22
C TYR A 22 10.94 15.21 -4.59
N GLU A 23 12.22 15.59 -4.61
CA GLU A 23 13.01 15.80 -5.83
C GLU A 23 13.17 14.53 -6.68
N ASN A 24 13.09 13.35 -6.04
CA ASN A 24 13.13 12.05 -6.71
C ASN A 24 11.72 11.47 -6.94
N ASN A 25 10.74 12.33 -7.22
CA ASN A 25 9.37 11.92 -7.57
C ASN A 25 8.74 10.98 -6.54
N TYR A 26 8.93 11.28 -5.26
CA TYR A 26 8.41 10.51 -4.14
C TYR A 26 8.95 9.08 -4.02
N ASN A 27 10.20 8.84 -4.45
CA ASN A 27 10.84 7.53 -4.33
C ASN A 27 10.79 7.00 -2.89
N THR A 28 9.94 6.00 -2.65
CA THR A 28 9.66 5.43 -1.31
C THR A 28 10.83 4.71 -0.67
N CYS A 29 11.94 4.52 -1.38
CA CYS A 29 13.19 4.02 -0.80
C CYS A 29 14.01 5.11 -0.07
N LEU A 30 13.75 6.39 -0.36
CA LEU A 30 14.49 7.52 0.23
C LEU A 30 13.92 7.99 1.57
N LEU A 31 12.71 7.54 1.92
CA LEU A 31 12.04 7.88 3.15
C LEU A 31 11.41 6.63 3.74
N HIS A 32 11.64 6.38 5.03
CA HIS A 32 11.09 5.21 5.71
C HIS A 32 9.56 5.12 5.53
N SER A 33 9.05 3.91 5.30
CA SER A 33 7.65 3.66 4.92
C SER A 33 6.62 4.25 5.89
N ASN A 34 6.95 4.28 7.19
CA ASN A 34 6.14 4.90 8.25
C ASN A 34 5.91 6.41 8.05
N LEU A 35 6.75 7.08 7.27
CA LEU A 35 6.61 8.50 6.90
C LEU A 35 6.17 8.67 5.45
N ALA A 36 6.80 7.94 4.52
CA ALA A 36 6.49 8.03 3.10
C ALA A 36 5.02 7.71 2.81
N PHE A 37 4.48 6.66 3.42
CA PHE A 37 3.12 6.19 3.12
C PHE A 37 2.03 7.17 3.61
N PRO A 38 2.06 7.69 4.85
CA PRO A 38 1.14 8.76 5.28
C PRO A 38 1.29 10.06 4.48
N LEU A 39 2.51 10.46 4.11
CA LEU A 39 2.74 11.68 3.34
C LEU A 39 2.16 11.57 1.92
N LEU A 40 2.40 10.44 1.23
CA LEU A 40 1.77 10.15 -0.06
C LEU A 40 0.26 10.24 0.02
N LYS A 41 -0.36 9.66 1.05
CA LYS A 41 -1.81 9.74 1.27
C LYS A 41 -2.28 11.18 1.43
N ALA A 42 -1.57 11.98 2.23
CA ALA A 42 -1.91 13.38 2.49
C ALA A 42 -1.82 14.23 1.21
N LEU A 43 -0.73 14.10 0.45
CA LEU A 43 -0.52 14.79 -0.83
C LEU A 43 -1.54 14.36 -1.89
N SER A 44 -1.85 13.08 -1.96
CA SER A 44 -2.91 12.54 -2.84
C SER A 44 -4.27 13.20 -2.55
N LYS A 45 -4.62 13.35 -1.26
CA LYS A 45 -5.84 14.03 -0.83
C LYS A 45 -5.83 15.53 -1.11
N ALA A 46 -4.65 16.14 -1.10
CA ALA A 46 -4.45 17.54 -1.47
C ALA A 46 -4.50 17.79 -3.00
N GLY A 47 -4.58 16.73 -3.81
CA GLY A 47 -4.73 16.82 -5.27
C GLY A 47 -3.43 16.68 -6.07
N ASP A 48 -2.32 16.30 -5.44
CA ASP A 48 -1.08 16.00 -6.15
C ASP A 48 -1.23 14.69 -6.96
N LYS A 49 -1.24 14.83 -8.30
CA LYS A 49 -1.42 13.72 -9.24
C LYS A 49 -0.24 12.74 -9.25
N LEU A 50 0.98 13.24 -9.05
CA LEU A 50 2.18 12.40 -9.02
C LEU A 50 2.20 11.60 -7.72
N ALA A 51 1.90 12.25 -6.59
CA ALA A 51 1.77 11.56 -5.31
C ALA A 51 0.66 10.51 -5.35
N LEU A 52 -0.50 10.82 -5.96
CA LEU A 52 -1.59 9.85 -6.13
C LEU A 52 -1.14 8.63 -6.94
N LYS A 53 -0.41 8.82 -8.04
CA LYS A 53 0.12 7.73 -8.85
C LYS A 53 1.06 6.84 -8.02
N VAL A 54 2.06 7.44 -7.37
CA VAL A 54 3.03 6.69 -6.54
C VAL A 54 2.32 5.99 -5.38
N PHE A 55 1.32 6.64 -4.78
CA PHE A 55 0.54 6.07 -3.70
C PHE A 55 -0.27 4.83 -4.13
N LYS A 56 -0.89 4.87 -5.32
CA LYS A 56 -1.58 3.72 -5.91
C LYS A 56 -0.64 2.54 -6.14
N ASP A 57 0.56 2.81 -6.69
CA ASP A 57 1.58 1.79 -6.92
C ASP A 57 2.02 1.14 -5.61
N GLU A 58 2.17 1.94 -4.55
CA GLU A 58 2.51 1.46 -3.21
C GLU A 58 1.41 0.64 -2.53
N ILE A 59 0.13 0.95 -2.80
CA ILE A 59 -1.00 0.11 -2.39
C ILE A 59 -0.94 -1.22 -3.14
N ALA A 60 -0.74 -1.18 -4.46
CA ALA A 60 -0.66 -2.38 -5.29
C ALA A 60 0.49 -3.30 -4.83
N LYS A 61 1.70 -2.76 -4.62
CA LYS A 61 2.86 -3.51 -4.11
C LYS A 61 2.56 -4.22 -2.79
N ARG A 62 1.91 -3.53 -1.84
CA ARG A 62 1.55 -4.12 -0.54
C ARG A 62 0.52 -5.23 -0.68
N ILE A 63 -0.43 -5.11 -1.61
CA ILE A 63 -1.38 -6.20 -1.88
C ILE A 63 -0.66 -7.41 -2.49
N HIS A 64 0.26 -7.18 -3.44
CA HIS A 64 1.05 -8.26 -4.05
C HIS A 64 1.99 -8.96 -3.07
N SER A 65 2.37 -8.32 -1.96
CA SER A 65 3.11 -8.99 -0.87
C SER A 65 2.36 -10.18 -0.26
N CYS A 66 1.02 -10.25 -0.45
CA CYS A 66 0.16 -11.31 0.05
C CYS A 66 0.21 -11.52 1.57
N TYR A 67 0.67 -10.51 2.32
CA TYR A 67 0.72 -10.59 3.78
C TYR A 67 -0.65 -10.20 4.39
N PRO A 68 -1.40 -11.16 5.00
CA PRO A 68 -2.81 -10.95 5.34
C PRO A 68 -3.08 -9.76 6.27
N PRO A 69 -2.31 -9.50 7.35
CA PRO A 69 -2.55 -8.34 8.22
C PRO A 69 -2.46 -7.00 7.48
N VAL A 70 -1.52 -6.88 6.54
CA VAL A 70 -1.35 -5.66 5.74
C VAL A 70 -2.53 -5.50 4.77
N ILE A 71 -2.97 -6.58 4.12
CA ILE A 71 -4.12 -6.54 3.22
C ILE A 71 -5.39 -6.16 3.97
N LEU A 72 -5.65 -6.79 5.12
CA LEU A 72 -6.79 -6.45 5.98
C LEU A 72 -6.76 -4.98 6.41
N PHE A 73 -5.59 -4.49 6.82
CA PHE A 73 -5.40 -3.08 7.16
C PHE A 73 -5.75 -2.15 5.98
N LEU A 74 -5.28 -2.47 4.78
CA LEU A 74 -5.55 -1.67 3.58
C LEU A 74 -7.05 -1.63 3.24
N ILE A 75 -7.72 -2.78 3.35
CA ILE A 75 -9.15 -2.92 3.07
C ILE A 75 -9.98 -2.14 4.10
N LYS A 76 -9.76 -2.37 5.40
CA LYS A 76 -10.53 -1.75 6.50
C LYS A 76 -10.45 -0.22 6.50
N ASN A 77 -9.31 0.32 6.11
CA ASN A 77 -9.08 1.77 6.07
C ASN A 77 -9.43 2.41 4.73
N GLY A 78 -10.08 1.68 3.81
CA GLY A 78 -10.58 2.22 2.55
C GLY A 78 -9.48 2.55 1.53
N TYR A 79 -8.28 1.98 1.64
CA TYR A 79 -7.20 2.29 0.70
C TYR A 79 -7.50 1.81 -0.73
N LEU A 80 -8.34 0.77 -0.88
CA LEU A 80 -8.82 0.35 -2.20
C LEU A 80 -9.66 1.41 -2.91
N GLU A 81 -10.21 2.40 -2.20
CA GLU A 81 -11.04 3.45 -2.79
C GLU A 81 -10.22 4.45 -3.60
N PHE A 82 -8.90 4.48 -3.40
CA PHE A 82 -7.98 5.23 -4.26
C PHE A 82 -7.84 4.59 -5.65
N LEU A 83 -8.10 3.28 -5.77
CA LEU A 83 -7.98 2.55 -7.03
C LEU A 83 -9.31 2.57 -7.81
N ASN A 84 -9.22 2.79 -9.12
CA ASN A 84 -10.36 2.69 -10.02
C ASN A 84 -10.73 1.20 -10.28
N GLN A 85 -11.84 0.98 -10.98
CA GLN A 85 -12.34 -0.39 -11.20
C GLN A 85 -11.39 -1.23 -12.05
N GLU A 86 -10.74 -0.66 -13.07
CA GLU A 86 -9.77 -1.36 -13.92
C GLU A 86 -8.51 -1.75 -13.14
N GLU A 87 -7.99 -0.85 -12.31
CA GLU A 87 -6.87 -1.06 -11.41
C GLU A 87 -7.18 -2.18 -10.41
N LYS A 88 -8.37 -2.17 -9.80
CA LYS A 88 -8.85 -3.26 -8.92
C LYS A 88 -8.95 -4.58 -9.67
N THR A 89 -9.62 -4.58 -10.82
CA THR A 89 -9.76 -5.79 -11.64
C THR A 89 -8.39 -6.34 -11.99
N THR A 90 -7.43 -5.50 -12.39
CA THR A 90 -6.06 -5.91 -12.71
C THR A 90 -5.34 -6.50 -11.49
N LEU A 91 -5.46 -5.86 -10.33
CA LEU A 91 -4.88 -6.32 -9.06
C LEU A 91 -5.36 -7.70 -8.62
N PHE A 92 -6.60 -8.05 -8.95
CA PHE A 92 -7.21 -9.32 -8.56
C PHE A 92 -7.41 -10.29 -9.75
N LYS A 93 -6.98 -9.93 -10.96
CA LYS A 93 -7.34 -10.62 -12.22
C LYS A 93 -6.80 -12.04 -12.32
N SER A 94 -5.59 -12.27 -11.81
CA SER A 94 -4.90 -13.54 -11.98
C SER A 94 -5.28 -14.58 -10.94
N GLY A 95 -6.13 -14.25 -9.97
CA GLY A 95 -6.36 -15.12 -8.80
C GLY A 95 -5.12 -15.27 -7.92
N GLU A 96 -3.91 -14.89 -8.35
CA GLU A 96 -2.65 -15.10 -7.65
C GLU A 96 -2.66 -14.56 -6.21
N VAL A 97 -3.24 -13.37 -5.99
CA VAL A 97 -3.40 -12.80 -4.65
C VAL A 97 -4.37 -13.66 -3.82
N LEU A 98 -5.47 -14.14 -4.41
CA LEU A 98 -6.46 -14.97 -3.75
C LEU A 98 -5.91 -16.38 -3.45
N GLU A 99 -5.19 -16.99 -4.39
CA GLU A 99 -4.51 -18.27 -4.25
C GLU A 99 -3.44 -18.21 -3.17
N LYS A 100 -2.59 -17.17 -3.18
CA LYS A 100 -1.57 -16.98 -2.13
C LYS A 100 -2.20 -16.72 -0.77
N LEU A 101 -3.28 -15.94 -0.70
CA LEU A 101 -4.03 -15.75 0.55
C LEU A 101 -4.64 -17.07 1.03
N LEU A 102 -5.18 -17.88 0.13
CA LEU A 102 -5.76 -19.19 0.45
C LEU A 102 -4.68 -20.17 0.92
N ASN A 103 -3.55 -20.24 0.24
CA ASN A 103 -2.40 -21.05 0.65
C ASN A 103 -1.85 -20.60 2.01
N ALA A 104 -1.83 -19.29 2.28
CA ALA A 104 -1.46 -18.78 3.61
C ALA A 104 -2.44 -19.23 4.73
N VAL A 105 -3.68 -19.59 4.40
CA VAL A 105 -4.62 -20.23 5.34
C VAL A 105 -4.39 -21.72 5.47
N LEU A 106 -4.08 -22.39 4.35
CA LEU A 106 -3.98 -23.85 4.27
C LEU A 106 -2.63 -24.38 4.81
N GLU A 107 -1.53 -23.63 4.64
CA GLU A 107 -0.18 -24.12 4.96
C GLU A 107 0.27 -23.87 6.42
N VAL A 108 -0.55 -23.29 7.29
CA VAL A 108 -0.07 -22.79 8.58
C VAL A 108 -0.69 -23.52 9.77
N GLU A 109 0.06 -24.48 10.34
CA GLU A 109 -0.19 -25.12 11.66
C GLU A 109 0.21 -24.22 12.86
N GLU A 110 0.85 -23.06 12.65
CA GLU A 110 1.23 -22.11 13.72
C GLU A 110 0.75 -20.68 13.38
N TYR A 111 -0.24 -20.12 14.10
CA TYR A 111 -0.79 -18.73 14.12
C TYR A 111 -2.17 -18.42 13.45
N PRO A 112 -2.94 -17.43 13.96
CA PRO A 112 -4.40 -17.30 13.79
C PRO A 112 -4.80 -16.51 12.52
N TYR A 113 -4.20 -16.81 11.37
CA TYR A 113 -4.50 -16.10 10.12
C TYR A 113 -5.81 -16.51 9.47
N LYS A 114 -6.37 -17.67 9.85
CA LYS A 114 -7.65 -18.16 9.33
C LYS A 114 -8.76 -17.13 9.44
N THR A 115 -8.98 -16.57 10.63
CA THR A 115 -10.03 -15.56 10.86
C THR A 115 -9.78 -14.26 10.10
N ILE A 116 -8.51 -13.85 9.96
CA ILE A 116 -8.13 -12.65 9.20
C ILE A 116 -8.43 -12.83 7.72
N VAL A 117 -8.11 -13.98 7.16
CA VAL A 117 -8.33 -14.26 5.74
C VAL A 117 -9.81 -14.48 5.44
N GLU A 118 -10.54 -15.17 6.31
CA GLU A 118 -12.01 -15.25 6.24
C GLU A 118 -12.64 -13.84 6.23
N GLU A 119 -12.17 -12.93 7.11
CA GLU A 119 -12.63 -11.54 7.12
C GLU A 119 -12.27 -10.79 5.82
N ILE A 120 -11.06 -11.00 5.28
CA ILE A 120 -10.66 -10.42 3.99
C ILE A 120 -11.61 -10.89 2.88
N PHE A 121 -11.87 -12.20 2.77
CA PHE A 121 -12.78 -12.76 1.76
C PHE A 121 -14.19 -12.19 1.92
N ASP A 122 -14.72 -12.16 3.14
CA ASP A 122 -16.03 -11.61 3.45
C ASP A 122 -16.16 -10.15 2.99
N ILE A 123 -15.16 -9.31 3.27
CA ILE A 123 -15.17 -7.91 2.87
C ILE A 123 -15.05 -7.78 1.35
N LEU A 124 -14.16 -8.55 0.71
CA LEU A 124 -13.97 -8.51 -0.74
C LEU A 124 -15.22 -8.96 -1.50
N ILE A 125 -15.90 -10.02 -1.03
CA ILE A 125 -17.14 -10.54 -1.61
C ILE A 125 -18.28 -9.55 -1.41
N LYS A 126 -18.49 -9.06 -0.17
CA LYS A 126 -19.61 -8.16 0.18
C LYS A 126 -19.45 -6.75 -0.42
N LYS A 127 -18.25 -6.18 -0.42
CA LYS A 127 -18.01 -4.76 -0.74
C LYS A 127 -17.67 -4.51 -2.22
N HIS A 128 -17.08 -5.48 -2.91
CA HIS A 128 -16.55 -5.27 -4.26
C HIS A 128 -17.22 -6.10 -5.36
N ASN A 129 -18.28 -6.86 -5.03
CA ASN A 129 -19.05 -7.67 -5.98
C ASN A 129 -18.14 -8.57 -6.84
N LEU A 130 -17.06 -9.07 -6.22
CA LEU A 130 -16.06 -9.94 -6.84
C LEU A 130 -16.53 -11.39 -6.93
N SER A 131 -17.85 -11.63 -6.80
CA SER A 131 -18.47 -12.96 -6.97
C SER A 131 -18.09 -13.60 -8.31
N LYS A 132 -17.80 -12.80 -9.34
CA LYS A 132 -17.30 -13.25 -10.65
C LYS A 132 -15.83 -13.70 -10.69
N LEU A 133 -15.03 -13.44 -9.65
CA LEU A 133 -13.63 -13.89 -9.57
C LEU A 133 -13.48 -15.25 -8.87
N VAL A 134 -14.55 -15.75 -8.25
CA VAL A 134 -14.61 -17.07 -7.60
C VAL A 134 -15.27 -18.12 -8.51
N GLU A 135 -15.77 -17.71 -9.69
CA GLU A 135 -16.16 -18.63 -10.77
C GLU A 135 -14.89 -19.20 -11.44
N ILE A 136 -14.21 -20.11 -10.75
CA ILE A 136 -13.24 -21.06 -11.32
C ILE A 136 -13.81 -22.46 -11.13
#